data_AF-A0AAV3SE99-F1
#
_entry.id   AF-A0AAV3SE99-F1
#
_cell.length_a   1.000
_cell.length_b   1.000
_cell.length_c   1.000
_cell.angle_alpha   90.00
_cell.angle_beta   90.00
_cell.angle_gamma   90.00
#
_symmetry.space_group_name_H-M   'P 1'
#
loop_
_entity.id
_entity.type
_entity.pdbx_description
1 polymer ?
#
loop_
_entity_poly.entity_id
_entity_poly.type
_entity_poly.pdbx_seq_one_letter_code
_entity_poly.pdbx_strand_id
1 'polypeptide(L)'
;MTDEDDATWPPALWAQQFQEASEQAVEQQTEFAKQLMNAGGSGPSSLSEIAATSMGTATFKTRVQSGGRISIPDAEREALDIEEGDIVQTVVVPVKRNREDS
;
A
#
# COMPACT_ATOMS: atom_id res chain seq x y z
N MET A 1 -39.79 33.23 -12.77
CA MET A 1 -40.76 32.30 -12.15
C MET A 1 -40.02 30.98 -11.99
N THR A 2 -39.70 30.66 -10.74
CA THR A 2 -39.12 29.39 -10.30
C THR A 2 -40.28 28.43 -10.07
N ASP A 3 -40.38 27.38 -10.89
CA ASP A 3 -41.25 26.25 -10.61
C ASP A 3 -40.37 25.10 -10.14
N GLU A 4 -40.46 24.88 -8.83
CA GLU A 4 -39.92 23.76 -8.07
C GLU A 4 -40.90 22.59 -8.27
N ASP A 5 -40.69 21.78 -9.31
CA ASP A 5 -41.31 20.45 -9.42
C ASP A 5 -40.57 19.51 -8.45
N ASP A 6 -40.94 19.61 -7.18
CA ASP A 6 -40.48 18.77 -6.08
C ASP A 6 -41.03 17.35 -6.31
N ALA A 7 -40.19 16.48 -6.87
CA ALA A 7 -40.48 15.06 -7.03
C ALA A 7 -40.54 14.39 -5.64
N THR A 8 -41.68 14.54 -4.95
CA THR A 8 -41.99 13.86 -3.69
C THR A 8 -42.21 12.37 -3.95
N TRP A 9 -41.14 11.61 -4.15
CA TRP A 9 -41.20 10.15 -4.10
C TRP A 9 -41.63 9.71 -2.69
N PRO A 10 -42.62 8.80 -2.55
CA PRO A 10 -43.05 8.35 -1.23
C PRO A 10 -41.92 7.57 -0.52
N PRO A 11 -41.69 7.81 0.78
CA PRO A 11 -40.58 7.19 1.55
C PRO A 11 -40.54 5.65 1.49
N ALA A 12 -41.69 5.01 1.29
CA ALA A 12 -41.78 3.56 1.16
C ALA A 12 -41.10 3.03 -0.11
N LEU A 13 -41.19 3.76 -1.23
CA LEU A 13 -40.51 3.39 -2.48
C LEU A 13 -39.00 3.61 -2.36
N TRP A 14 -38.58 4.68 -1.66
CA TRP A 14 -37.17 4.91 -1.36
C TRP A 14 -36.60 3.80 -0.47
N ALA A 15 -37.31 3.42 0.59
CA ALA A 15 -36.89 2.35 1.48
C ALA A 15 -36.76 1.01 0.77
N GLN A 16 -37.69 0.68 -0.13
CA GLN A 16 -37.67 -0.56 -0.91
C GLN A 16 -36.52 -0.59 -1.92
N GLN A 17 -36.32 0.51 -2.65
CA GLN A 17 -35.22 0.63 -3.61
C GLN A 17 -33.85 0.67 -2.92
N PHE A 18 -33.77 1.28 -1.73
CA PHE A 18 -32.58 1.27 -0.90
C PHE A 18 -32.30 -0.13 -0.35
N GLN A 19 -33.34 -0.89 0.03
CA GLN A 19 -33.21 -2.29 0.42
C GLN A 19 -32.67 -3.14 -0.73
N GLU A 20 -33.28 -3.07 -1.91
CA GLU A 20 -32.84 -3.82 -3.10
C GLU A 20 -31.42 -3.42 -3.53
N ALA A 21 -31.11 -2.13 -3.52
CA ALA A 21 -29.77 -1.62 -3.80
C ALA A 21 -28.75 -2.06 -2.74
N SER A 22 -29.15 -2.13 -1.47
CA SER A 22 -28.30 -2.61 -0.39
C SER A 22 -28.03 -4.11 -0.49
N GLU A 23 -29.03 -4.91 -0.87
CA GLU A 23 -28.88 -6.35 -1.10
C GLU A 23 -27.93 -6.61 -2.28
N GLN A 24 -28.09 -5.88 -3.39
CA GLN A 24 -27.17 -5.98 -4.54
C GLN A 24 -25.75 -5.48 -4.21
N ALA A 25 -25.62 -4.40 -3.44
CA ALA A 25 -24.32 -3.88 -3.04
C ALA A 25 -23.59 -4.84 -2.10
N VAL A 26 -24.31 -5.47 -1.18
CA VAL A 26 -23.75 -6.50 -0.30
C VAL A 26 -23.33 -7.71 -1.12
N GLU A 27 -24.11 -8.15 -2.09
CA GLU A 27 -23.74 -9.28 -2.96
C GLU A 27 -22.47 -9.00 -3.76
N GLN A 28 -22.36 -7.82 -4.39
CA GLN A 28 -21.15 -7.39 -5.11
C GLN A 28 -19.93 -7.25 -4.17
N GLN A 29 -20.12 -6.70 -2.96
CA GLN A 29 -19.06 -6.64 -1.96
C GLN A 29 -18.61 -8.04 -1.52
N THR A 30 -19.55 -8.98 -1.38
CA THR A 30 -19.25 -10.35 -0.98
C THR A 30 -18.56 -11.11 -2.10
N GLU A 31 -18.94 -10.91 -3.36
CA GLU A 31 -18.25 -11.47 -4.52
C GLU A 31 -16.86 -10.89 -4.71
N PHE A 32 -16.69 -9.57 -4.53
CA PHE A 32 -15.36 -8.94 -4.54
C PHE A 32 -14.49 -9.45 -3.39
N ALA A 33 -15.04 -9.59 -2.19
CA ALA A 33 -14.33 -10.15 -1.04
C ALA A 33 -13.98 -11.63 -1.26
N LYS A 34 -14.89 -12.42 -1.86
CA LYS A 34 -14.61 -13.80 -2.26
C LYS A 34 -13.56 -13.84 -3.36
N GLN A 35 -13.59 -12.97 -4.35
CA GLN A 35 -12.58 -12.89 -5.40
C GLN A 35 -11.23 -12.47 -4.84
N LEU A 36 -11.20 -11.54 -3.88
CA LEU A 36 -9.99 -11.11 -3.18
C LEU A 36 -9.45 -12.20 -2.25
N MET A 37 -10.32 -12.98 -1.60
CA MET A 37 -9.93 -14.06 -0.69
C MET A 37 -9.54 -15.33 -1.45
N ASN A 38 -10.18 -15.60 -2.59
CA ASN A 38 -9.85 -16.71 -3.50
C ASN A 38 -8.65 -16.36 -4.40
N ALA A 39 -8.43 -15.09 -4.73
CA ALA A 39 -7.16 -14.55 -5.24
C ALA A 39 -6.12 -14.32 -4.12
N GLY A 40 -6.55 -14.39 -2.85
CA GLY A 40 -5.72 -14.32 -1.66
C GLY A 40 -4.89 -15.58 -1.41
N GLY A 41 -5.05 -16.60 -2.25
CA GLY A 41 -4.07 -17.68 -2.42
C GLY A 41 -2.89 -17.31 -3.33
N SER A 42 -2.91 -16.14 -3.99
CA SER A 42 -1.91 -15.75 -5.01
C SER A 42 -1.68 -14.23 -5.15
N GLY A 43 -1.90 -13.43 -4.09
CA GLY A 43 -1.42 -12.05 -3.96
C GLY A 43 -2.14 -11.30 -2.84
N PRO A 44 -1.45 -10.74 -1.81
CA PRO A 44 -0.25 -9.93 -1.91
C PRO A 44 0.85 -10.41 -0.95
N SER A 45 1.54 -11.48 -1.29
CA SER A 45 2.74 -11.92 -0.56
C SER A 45 3.79 -10.79 -0.52
N SER A 46 3.97 -10.03 -1.61
CA SER A 46 5.00 -8.98 -1.64
C SER A 46 4.71 -7.76 -0.75
N LEU A 47 3.47 -7.28 -0.63
CA LEU A 47 3.18 -6.12 0.23
C LEU A 47 3.15 -6.48 1.71
N SER A 48 2.61 -7.66 2.04
CA SER A 48 2.60 -8.18 3.41
C SER A 48 4.00 -8.56 3.87
N GLU A 49 4.86 -9.10 3.00
CA GLU A 49 6.28 -9.33 3.27
C GLU A 49 7.06 -8.02 3.42
N ILE A 50 6.82 -7.02 2.56
CA ILE A 50 7.42 -5.69 2.72
C ILE A 50 6.97 -5.02 4.03
N ALA A 51 5.68 -5.14 4.39
CA ALA A 51 5.14 -4.58 5.63
C ALA A 51 5.59 -5.36 6.88
N ALA A 52 5.81 -6.67 6.78
CA ALA A 52 6.41 -7.47 7.85
C ALA A 52 7.91 -7.18 8.01
N THR A 53 8.60 -6.91 6.90
CA THR A 53 10.01 -6.49 6.90
C THR A 53 10.17 -5.04 7.40
N SER A 54 9.14 -4.20 7.26
CA SER A 54 9.20 -2.78 7.66
C SER A 54 9.11 -2.53 9.16
N MET A 55 8.73 -3.52 9.98
CA MET A 55 8.70 -3.36 11.45
C MET A 55 10.08 -3.34 12.12
N GLY A 56 11.17 -3.58 11.37
CA GLY A 56 12.55 -3.47 11.85
C GLY A 56 13.56 -2.94 10.82
N THR A 57 13.08 -2.36 9.70
CA THR A 57 13.96 -1.87 8.63
C THR A 57 13.96 -0.35 8.58
N ALA A 58 15.09 0.30 8.85
CA ALA A 58 15.25 1.74 8.57
C ALA A 58 15.61 1.96 7.10
N THR A 59 14.96 2.95 6.48
CA THR A 59 15.22 3.33 5.09
C THR A 59 15.89 4.70 5.04
N PHE A 60 17.13 4.75 4.58
CA PHE A 60 17.88 6.01 4.40
C PHE A 60 18.45 6.11 2.98
N LYS A 61 18.76 7.34 2.55
CA LYS A 61 19.34 7.62 1.23
C LYS A 61 20.83 7.89 1.39
N THR A 62 21.66 7.07 0.76
CA THR A 62 23.11 7.25 0.72
C THR A 62 23.62 7.21 -0.73
N ARG A 63 24.78 7.82 -0.98
CA ARG A 63 25.44 7.78 -2.29
C ARG A 63 26.33 6.53 -2.37
N VAL A 64 26.30 5.86 -3.51
CA VAL A 64 27.25 4.77 -3.81
C VAL A 64 28.65 5.35 -4.00
N GLN A 65 29.60 4.87 -3.21
CA GLN A 65 31.01 5.30 -3.23
C GLN A 65 31.81 4.56 -4.32
N SER A 66 33.06 4.96 -4.54
CA SER A 66 33.99 4.25 -5.42
C SER A 66 34.13 2.79 -4.99
N GLY A 67 34.01 1.87 -5.94
CA GLY A 67 34.04 0.42 -5.67
C GLY A 67 32.71 -0.16 -5.19
N GLY A 68 31.59 0.56 -5.33
CA GLY A 68 30.24 0.02 -5.09
C GLY A 68 29.84 -0.07 -3.61
N ARG A 69 30.60 0.58 -2.71
CA ARG A 69 30.32 0.58 -1.27
C ARG A 69 29.20 1.55 -0.93
N ILE A 70 28.38 1.18 0.05
CA ILE A 70 27.39 2.04 0.68
C ILE A 70 27.70 2.13 2.17
N SER A 71 27.52 3.31 2.75
CA SER A 71 27.75 3.54 4.18
C SER A 71 26.42 3.79 4.88
N ILE A 72 26.24 3.14 6.03
CA ILE A 72 25.12 3.35 6.95
C ILE A 72 25.50 4.55 7.85
N PRO A 73 24.69 5.62 7.93
CA PRO A 73 24.95 6.73 8.83
C PRO A 73 24.92 6.31 10.30
N ASP A 74 25.72 6.96 11.14
CA ASP A 74 25.82 6.62 12.57
C ASP A 74 24.47 6.66 13.28
N ALA A 75 23.64 7.67 12.97
CA ALA A 75 22.30 7.81 13.55
C ALA A 75 21.40 6.59 13.24
N GLU A 76 21.49 6.05 12.03
CA GLU A 76 20.71 4.89 11.61
C GLU A 76 21.26 3.59 12.23
N ARG A 77 22.59 3.51 12.36
CA ARG A 77 23.27 2.40 13.02
C ARG A 77 22.87 2.29 14.49
N GLU A 78 22.83 3.42 15.19
CA GLU A 78 22.41 3.50 16.61
C GLU A 78 20.90 3.23 16.76
N ALA A 79 20.06 3.79 15.89
CA ALA A 79 18.61 3.59 15.95
C ALA A 79 18.18 2.14 15.68
N LEU A 80 18.95 1.42 14.85
CA LEU A 80 18.74 0.00 14.55
C LEU A 80 19.53 -0.94 15.47
N ASP A 81 20.28 -0.42 16.44
CA ASP A 81 21.12 -1.19 17.37
C ASP A 81 22.08 -2.17 16.67
N ILE A 82 22.76 -1.68 15.62
CA ILE A 82 23.69 -2.46 14.79
C ILE A 82 25.13 -2.22 15.24
N GLU A 83 25.89 -3.28 15.46
CA GLU A 83 27.29 -3.24 15.90
C GLU A 83 28.28 -3.78 14.86
N GLU A 84 29.57 -3.62 15.14
CA GLU A 84 30.63 -4.19 14.30
C GLU A 84 30.62 -5.72 14.40
N GLY A 85 30.50 -6.38 13.24
CA GLY A 85 30.42 -7.83 13.15
C GLY A 85 29.02 -8.36 12.83
N ASP A 86 28.01 -7.50 12.89
CA ASP A 86 26.64 -7.87 12.56
C ASP A 86 26.43 -8.09 11.06
N ILE A 87 25.63 -9.09 10.73
CA ILE A 87 25.24 -9.38 9.35
C ILE A 87 23.99 -8.58 9.02
N VAL A 88 24.11 -7.69 8.04
CA VAL A 88 22.99 -6.87 7.56
C VAL A 88 22.51 -7.34 6.19
N GLN A 89 21.19 -7.29 5.98
CA GLN A 89 20.58 -7.50 4.67
C GLN A 89 20.32 -6.14 4.01
N THR A 90 20.78 -5.95 2.77
CA THR A 90 20.63 -4.68 2.04
C THR A 90 19.63 -4.83 0.89
N VAL A 91 18.67 -3.91 0.81
CA VAL A 91 17.78 -3.73 -0.36
C VAL A 91 18.08 -2.39 -1.01
N VAL A 92 18.45 -2.39 -2.30
CA VAL A 92 18.85 -1.18 -3.02
C VAL A 92 17.78 -0.75 -4.03
N VAL A 93 17.27 0.47 -3.88
CA VAL A 93 16.31 1.09 -4.81
C VAL A 93 16.96 2.32 -5.47
N PRO A 94 17.16 2.34 -6.79
CA PRO A 94 17.79 3.48 -7.48
C PRO A 94 16.84 4.69 -7.53
N VAL A 95 17.24 5.82 -6.93
CA VAL A 95 16.40 7.03 -6.83
C VAL A 95 16.60 8.06 -7.94
N LYS A 96 17.80 8.16 -8.52
CA LYS A 96 18.10 8.98 -9.72
C LYS A 96 19.24 8.34 -10.50
N ARG A 97 19.09 8.24 -11.82
CA ARG A 97 20.16 7.82 -12.74
C ARG A 97 20.56 9.02 -13.59
N ASN A 98 21.53 9.82 -13.14
CA ASN A 98 22.20 10.79 -14.03
C ASN A 98 23.33 10.09 -14.78
N ARG A 99 23.01 9.00 -15.49
CA ARG A 99 23.83 8.60 -16.62
C ARG A 99 23.18 9.31 -17.80
N GLU A 100 23.68 10.50 -18.12
CA GLU A 100 23.53 10.99 -19.48
C GLU A 100 24.24 9.95 -20.34
N ASP A 101 23.46 9.17 -21.10
CA ASP A 101 23.99 8.19 -22.03
C ASP A 101 25.00 8.91 -22.93
N SER A 102 26.27 8.52 -22.81
CA SER A 102 27.35 8.92 -23.72
C SER A 102 27.30 8.09 -24.99
#